data_AF-A0A7C5VBE5-F1
#
_entry.id   AF-A0A7C5VBE5-F1
#
_cell.length_a   1.000
_cell.length_b   1.000
_cell.length_c   1.000
_cell.angle_alpha   90.00
_cell.angle_beta   90.00
_cell.angle_gamma   90.00
#
_symmetry.space_group_name_H-M   'P 1'
#
loop_
_entity.id
_entity.type
_entity.pdbx_description
1 polymer ?
#
loop_
_entity_poly.entity_id
_entity_poly.type
_entity_poly.pdbx_seq_one_letter_code
_entity_poly.pdbx_strand_id
1 'polypeptide(L)'
;MEQSLKNRLTFGSMMLAGLLLLLWVDHAVQVWTRQLGWNHLRTPDGPPAGIAGVGLLVLLLIVLPPATLELATLFAAERVQPYRFISAIGSGLLVIHAFCMQFRKFQLYSTSALAFIIVFTMLFAALRRAWIRQTHEAITHMAGTVLATLYLGGLAWFLMALRVKQSYRADRYSGSTMIIVMILLVVKFTDVGAYFGGRAFGRHKLIPWLSPAKTWEGLLCGLLTAAGVGAVCASFINPPSFHLDWWKG
;
A
#
# COMPACT_ATOMS: atom_id res chain seq x y z
N MET A 1 -5.88 28.19 -17.46
CA MET A 1 -5.82 26.72 -17.71
C MET A 1 -4.38 26.24 -17.93
N GLU A 2 -3.55 26.94 -18.72
CA GLU A 2 -2.13 26.55 -18.91
C GLU A 2 -1.29 26.54 -17.63
N GLN A 3 -1.50 27.47 -16.70
CA GLN A 3 -0.70 27.55 -15.48
C GLN A 3 -1.00 26.40 -14.51
N SER A 4 -2.25 25.91 -14.47
CA SER A 4 -2.59 24.71 -13.70
C SER A 4 -2.10 23.43 -14.37
N LEU A 5 -2.01 23.40 -15.71
CA LEU A 5 -1.39 22.30 -16.47
C LEU A 5 0.13 22.24 -16.27
N LYS A 6 0.83 23.38 -16.33
CA LYS A 6 2.28 23.47 -16.06
C LYS A 6 2.61 23.02 -14.64
N ASN A 7 1.83 23.47 -13.64
CA ASN A 7 2.01 23.05 -12.25
C ASN A 7 1.73 21.55 -12.02
N ARG A 8 0.81 20.95 -12.79
CA ARG A 8 0.56 19.50 -12.72
C ARG A 8 1.72 18.68 -13.29
N LEU A 9 2.32 19.13 -14.40
CA LEU A 9 3.44 18.42 -15.02
C LEU A 9 4.68 18.47 -14.12
N THR A 10 5.03 19.66 -13.61
CA THR A 10 6.19 19.84 -12.73
C THR A 10 6.02 19.08 -11.42
N PHE A 11 4.86 19.20 -10.78
CA PHE A 11 4.56 18.48 -9.54
C PHE A 11 4.56 16.97 -9.76
N GLY A 12 4.01 16.50 -10.88
CA GLY A 12 4.03 15.08 -11.24
C GLY A 12 5.45 14.54 -11.41
N SER A 13 6.32 15.26 -12.13
CA SER A 13 7.73 14.88 -12.28
C SER A 13 8.50 14.93 -10.96
N MET A 14 8.27 15.94 -10.13
CA MET A 14 8.92 16.06 -8.81
C MET A 14 8.47 14.94 -7.86
N MET A 15 7.18 14.58 -7.87
CA MET A 15 6.65 13.48 -7.08
C MET A 15 7.22 12.13 -7.52
N LEU A 16 7.35 11.91 -8.84
CA LEU A 16 7.98 10.72 -9.39
C LEU A 16 9.45 10.64 -8.99
N ALA A 17 10.19 11.74 -9.11
CA ALA A 17 11.59 11.82 -8.70
C ALA A 17 11.75 11.58 -7.19
N GLY A 18 10.87 12.15 -6.35
CA GLY A 18 10.85 11.91 -4.92
C GLY A 18 10.56 10.45 -4.56
N LEU A 19 9.62 9.81 -5.25
CA LEU A 19 9.32 8.38 -5.08
C LEU A 19 10.52 7.51 -5.44
N LEU A 20 11.17 7.78 -6.58
CA LEU A 20 12.37 7.06 -7.02
C LEU A 20 13.53 7.26 -6.04
N LEU A 21 13.72 8.48 -5.54
CA LEU A 21 14.73 8.77 -4.52
C LEU A 21 14.47 8.00 -3.24
N LEU A 22 13.22 7.96 -2.77
CA LEU A 22 12.86 7.21 -1.56
C LEU A 22 13.02 5.70 -1.73
N LEU A 23 12.70 5.16 -2.91
CA LEU A 23 12.95 3.75 -3.24
C LEU A 23 14.45 3.44 -3.36
N TRP A 24 15.25 4.39 -3.84
CA TRP A 24 16.70 4.27 -3.87
C TRP A 24 17.29 4.31 -2.47
N VAL A 25 16.86 5.25 -1.61
CA VAL A 25 17.26 5.30 -0.18
C VAL A 25 16.88 4.00 0.52
N ASP A 26 15.67 3.51 0.28
CA ASP A 26 15.19 2.24 0.82
C ASP A 26 16.11 1.06 0.45
N HIS A 27 16.54 0.99 -0.81
CA HIS A 27 17.49 0.00 -1.27
C HIS A 27 18.90 0.19 -0.67
N ALA A 28 19.39 1.44 -0.62
CA ALA A 28 20.69 1.76 -0.06
C ALA A 28 20.79 1.38 1.44
N VAL A 29 19.75 1.66 2.22
CA VAL A 29 19.66 1.27 3.63
C VAL A 29 19.66 -0.26 3.79
N GLN A 30 18.94 -0.98 2.93
CA GLN A 30 18.94 -2.45 2.95
C GLN A 30 20.34 -3.03 2.67
N VAL A 31 21.06 -2.50 1.69
CA VAL A 31 22.42 -2.97 1.38
C VAL A 31 23.40 -2.65 2.50
N TRP A 32 23.34 -1.43 3.04
CA TRP A 32 24.20 -1.00 4.13
C TRP A 32 24.01 -1.84 5.40
N THR A 33 22.75 -2.04 5.81
CA THR A 33 22.43 -2.85 7.01
C THR A 33 22.75 -4.34 6.83
N ARG A 34 22.74 -4.85 5.59
CA ARG A 34 23.21 -6.20 5.26
C ARG A 34 24.71 -6.36 5.50
N GLN A 35 25.52 -5.36 5.18
CA GLN A 35 26.98 -5.38 5.38
C GLN A 35 27.37 -5.35 6.87
N LEU A 36 26.55 -4.71 7.71
CA LEU A 36 26.74 -4.63 9.17
C LEU A 36 26.49 -5.96 9.91
N GLY A 37 26.02 -7.02 9.22
CA GLY A 37 25.83 -8.34 9.83
C GLY A 37 24.76 -8.36 10.93
N TRP A 38 23.70 -7.55 10.79
CA TRP A 38 22.65 -7.42 11.80
C TRP A 38 21.77 -8.70 11.85
N ASN A 39 22.29 -9.76 12.46
CA ASN A 39 21.75 -11.14 12.48
C ASN A 39 20.49 -11.35 13.37
N HIS A 40 19.72 -10.30 13.67
CA HIS A 40 18.47 -10.39 14.45
C HIS A 40 17.21 -10.43 13.57
N LEU A 41 17.40 -10.40 12.26
CA LEU A 41 16.37 -10.45 11.24
C LEU A 41 16.00 -11.92 10.92
N ARG A 42 14.86 -12.14 10.29
CA ARG A 42 14.18 -13.45 10.14
C ARG A 42 14.90 -14.46 9.22
N THR A 43 16.09 -14.93 9.58
CA THR A 43 16.80 -16.01 8.85
C THR A 43 17.56 -16.94 9.82
N PRO A 44 17.06 -18.17 10.07
CA PRO A 44 17.84 -19.22 10.70
C PRO A 44 18.95 -19.77 9.79
N ASP A 45 18.69 -19.87 8.47
CA ASP A 45 19.56 -20.59 7.51
C ASP A 45 19.84 -19.82 6.19
N GLY A 46 19.48 -18.54 6.11
CA GLY A 46 19.65 -17.70 4.92
C GLY A 46 20.72 -16.60 5.10
N PRO A 47 21.23 -16.01 4.01
CA PRO A 47 22.20 -14.91 4.11
C PRO A 47 21.62 -13.73 4.91
N PRO A 48 22.46 -12.89 5.54
CA PRO A 48 21.99 -11.76 6.32
C PRO A 48 21.06 -10.90 5.48
N ALA A 49 19.81 -10.78 5.91
CA ALA A 49 18.85 -9.86 5.32
C ALA A 49 19.09 -8.48 5.92
N GLY A 50 19.21 -7.44 5.09
CA GLY A 50 19.22 -6.06 5.59
C GLY A 50 17.83 -5.59 6.00
N ILE A 51 17.75 -4.48 6.73
CA ILE A 51 16.48 -3.82 7.06
C ILE A 51 15.89 -3.25 5.78
N ALA A 52 14.67 -3.68 5.47
CA ALA A 52 13.96 -3.27 4.25
C ALA A 52 12.74 -2.42 4.58
N GLY A 53 12.35 -1.57 3.63
CA GLY A 53 11.14 -0.75 3.74
C GLY A 53 11.33 0.55 4.52
N VAL A 54 12.55 0.97 4.86
CA VAL A 54 12.81 2.22 5.61
C VAL A 54 12.39 3.45 4.81
N GLY A 55 12.76 3.53 3.53
CA GLY A 55 12.36 4.67 2.69
C GLY A 55 10.84 4.68 2.45
N LEU A 56 10.26 3.49 2.25
CA LEU A 56 8.82 3.32 2.13
C LEU A 56 8.07 3.66 3.43
N LEU A 57 8.65 3.34 4.59
CA LEU A 57 8.08 3.64 5.90
C LEU A 57 8.01 5.15 6.11
N VAL A 58 9.11 5.87 5.85
CA VAL A 58 9.15 7.33 5.95
C VAL A 58 8.13 7.96 5.01
N LEU A 59 8.07 7.51 3.75
CA LEU A 59 7.08 7.98 2.79
C LEU A 59 5.65 7.80 3.31
N LEU A 60 5.31 6.59 3.75
CA LEU A 60 3.96 6.26 4.21
C LEU A 60 3.61 6.99 5.50
N LEU A 61 4.54 7.20 6.43
CA LEU A 61 4.29 7.97 7.66
C LEU A 61 4.08 9.46 7.40
N ILE A 62 4.65 10.01 6.32
CA ILE A 62 4.40 11.41 5.92
C ILE A 62 3.07 11.53 5.16
N VAL A 63 2.77 10.60 4.25
CA VAL A 63 1.62 10.70 3.34
C VAL A 63 0.31 10.19 3.96
N LEU A 64 0.34 9.13 4.77
CA LEU A 64 -0.89 8.50 5.26
C LEU A 64 -1.68 9.35 6.23
N PRO A 65 -1.09 10.07 7.21
CA PRO A 65 -1.88 10.91 8.10
C PRO A 65 -2.72 11.94 7.35
N PRO A 66 -2.17 12.82 6.47
CA PRO A 66 -3.00 13.76 5.73
C PRO A 66 -3.98 13.06 4.78
N ALA A 67 -3.58 11.97 4.10
CA ALA A 67 -4.49 11.21 3.25
C ALA A 67 -5.69 10.64 4.02
N THR A 68 -5.48 10.19 5.26
CA THR A 68 -6.53 9.64 6.12
C THR A 68 -7.44 10.75 6.66
N LEU A 69 -6.89 11.95 6.92
CA LEU A 69 -7.69 13.11 7.27
C LEU A 69 -8.61 13.53 6.12
N GLU A 70 -8.11 13.52 4.89
CA GLU A 70 -8.91 13.79 3.68
C GLU A 70 -9.93 12.69 3.40
N LEU A 71 -9.59 11.42 3.56
CA LEU A 71 -10.59 10.36 3.44
C LEU A 71 -11.72 10.53 4.47
N ALA A 72 -11.35 10.92 5.69
CA ALA A 72 -12.31 11.21 6.74
C ALA A 72 -13.18 12.45 6.46
N THR A 73 -12.71 13.42 5.68
CA THR A 73 -13.52 14.56 5.22
C THR A 73 -14.51 14.12 4.14
N LEU A 74 -14.09 13.25 3.22
CA LEU A 74 -14.96 12.67 2.20
C LEU A 74 -16.09 11.83 2.81
N PHE A 75 -15.79 11.00 3.80
CA PHE A 75 -16.82 10.23 4.50
C PHE A 75 -17.85 11.13 5.19
N ALA A 76 -17.41 12.27 5.73
CA ALA A 76 -18.31 13.21 6.39
C ALA A 76 -19.34 13.82 5.42
N ALA A 77 -19.03 13.91 4.12
CA ALA A 77 -19.98 14.32 3.09
C ALA A 77 -21.13 13.30 2.89
N GLU A 78 -20.85 12.02 3.16
CA GLU A 78 -21.81 10.90 3.05
C GLU A 78 -22.45 10.53 4.40
N ARG A 79 -22.48 11.47 5.36
CA ARG A 79 -23.01 11.30 6.73
C ARG A 79 -22.27 10.27 7.59
N VAL A 80 -21.08 9.83 7.20
CA VAL A 80 -20.21 8.99 8.03
C VAL A 80 -19.13 9.88 8.62
N GLN A 81 -19.15 10.13 9.93
CA GLN A 81 -18.19 11.05 10.56
C GLN A 81 -17.08 10.31 11.33
N PRO A 82 -16.05 9.78 10.67
CA PRO A 82 -14.93 9.13 11.35
C PRO A 82 -14.15 10.11 12.23
N TYR A 83 -13.57 9.60 13.31
CA TYR A 83 -12.63 10.36 14.12
C TYR A 83 -11.29 10.47 13.40
N ARG A 84 -11.12 11.60 12.70
CA ARG A 84 -9.95 11.99 11.90
C ARG A 84 -8.60 11.60 12.52
N PHE A 85 -8.31 12.11 13.72
CA PHE A 85 -7.03 11.86 14.40
C PHE A 85 -6.84 10.40 14.82
N ILE A 86 -7.89 9.73 15.31
CA ILE A 86 -7.83 8.32 15.71
C ILE A 86 -7.53 7.46 14.49
N SER A 87 -8.18 7.76 13.36
CA SER A 87 -7.99 7.01 12.11
C SER A 87 -6.58 7.19 11.52
N ALA A 88 -6.03 8.41 11.59
CA ALA A 88 -4.69 8.70 11.13
C ALA A 88 -3.62 7.97 11.97
N ILE A 89 -3.76 7.99 13.30
CA ILE A 89 -2.86 7.26 14.21
C ILE A 89 -2.95 5.76 13.97
N GLY A 90 -4.17 5.21 13.89
CA GLY A 90 -4.38 3.79 13.60
C GLY A 90 -3.72 3.36 12.28
N SER A 91 -3.83 4.20 11.24
CA SER A 91 -3.24 3.93 9.93
C SER A 91 -1.69 3.92 9.99
N GLY A 92 -1.10 4.87 10.71
CA GLY A 92 0.35 4.89 10.95
C GLY A 92 0.83 3.67 11.74
N LEU A 93 0.09 3.27 12.78
CA LEU A 93 0.40 2.08 13.58
C LEU A 93 0.35 0.80 12.75
N LEU A 94 -0.60 0.67 11.81
CA LEU A 94 -0.65 -0.46 10.89
C LEU A 94 0.62 -0.54 10.03
N VAL A 95 1.10 0.57 9.46
CA VAL A 95 2.33 0.54 8.67
C VAL A 95 3.56 0.22 9.52
N ILE A 96 3.65 0.79 10.73
CA ILE A 96 4.73 0.46 11.67
C ILE A 96 4.69 -1.03 12.02
N HIS A 97 3.51 -1.58 12.30
CA HIS A 97 3.34 -3.00 12.54
C HIS A 97 3.86 -3.83 11.35
N ALA A 98 3.47 -3.49 10.12
CA ALA A 98 3.92 -4.21 8.93
C ALA A 98 5.44 -4.15 8.76
N PHE A 99 6.06 -3.00 9.04
CA PHE A 99 7.51 -2.84 9.05
C PHE A 99 8.18 -3.70 10.13
N CYS A 100 7.63 -3.71 11.34
CA CYS A 100 8.17 -4.47 12.48
C CYS A 100 8.10 -5.99 12.28
N MET A 101 7.24 -6.50 11.38
CA MET A 101 7.19 -7.93 11.04
C MET A 101 8.51 -8.50 10.53
N GLN A 102 9.47 -7.66 10.13
CA GLN A 102 10.81 -8.12 9.74
C GLN A 102 11.63 -8.64 10.93
N PHE A 103 11.36 -8.22 12.16
CA PHE A 103 12.14 -8.63 13.33
C PHE A 103 11.61 -9.94 13.92
N ARG A 104 12.50 -10.93 14.13
CA ARG A 104 12.12 -12.26 14.64
C ARG A 104 11.41 -12.20 16.00
N LYS A 105 11.89 -11.34 16.91
CA LYS A 105 11.28 -11.16 18.25
C LYS A 105 9.84 -10.63 18.16
N PHE A 106 9.56 -9.77 17.19
CA PHE A 106 8.24 -9.17 17.02
C PHE A 106 7.23 -10.14 16.40
N GLN A 107 7.68 -11.08 15.57
CA GLN A 107 6.80 -12.06 14.90
C GLN A 107 5.99 -12.91 15.87
N LEU A 108 6.57 -13.26 17.02
CA LEU A 108 5.89 -14.03 18.05
C LEU A 108 4.60 -13.36 18.53
N TYR A 109 4.59 -12.02 18.55
CA TYR A 109 3.47 -11.22 19.05
C TYR A 109 2.74 -10.43 17.95
N SER A 110 3.13 -10.59 16.68
CA SER A 110 2.64 -9.76 15.58
C SER A 110 1.13 -9.90 15.38
N THR A 111 0.59 -11.13 15.37
CA THR A 111 -0.86 -11.34 15.23
C THR A 111 -1.64 -10.64 16.33
N SER A 112 -1.16 -10.74 17.57
CA SER A 112 -1.76 -10.07 18.73
C SER A 112 -1.65 -8.56 18.61
N ALA A 113 -0.48 -8.03 18.19
CA ALA A 113 -0.27 -6.59 18.01
C ALA A 113 -1.19 -6.01 16.92
N LEU A 114 -1.41 -6.71 15.81
CA LEU A 114 -2.35 -6.31 14.77
C LEU A 114 -3.78 -6.24 15.33
N ALA A 115 -4.21 -7.29 16.05
CA ALA A 115 -5.52 -7.31 16.69
C ALA A 115 -5.69 -6.15 17.68
N PHE A 116 -4.67 -5.88 18.51
CA PHE A 116 -4.68 -4.76 19.44
C PHE A 116 -4.77 -3.40 18.74
N ILE A 117 -4.10 -3.19 17.60
CA ILE A 117 -4.22 -1.92 16.85
C ILE A 117 -5.69 -1.70 16.42
N ILE A 118 -6.34 -2.72 15.87
CA ILE A 118 -7.73 -2.62 15.41
C ILE A 118 -8.68 -2.43 16.60
N VAL A 119 -8.54 -3.26 17.63
CA VAL A 119 -9.37 -3.22 18.84
C VAL A 119 -9.19 -1.90 19.58
N PHE A 120 -7.97 -1.40 19.76
CA PHE A 120 -7.74 -0.12 20.39
C PHE A 120 -8.20 1.06 19.54
N THR A 121 -8.09 1.00 18.21
CA THR A 121 -8.69 2.01 17.33
C THR A 121 -10.20 2.10 17.57
N MET A 122 -10.88 0.96 17.65
CA MET A 122 -12.31 0.88 17.96
C MET A 122 -12.62 1.34 19.39
N LEU A 123 -11.82 0.93 20.38
CA LEU A 123 -11.98 1.29 21.78
C LEU A 123 -11.78 2.80 22.00
N PHE A 124 -10.76 3.41 21.41
CA PHE A 124 -10.54 4.86 21.51
C PHE A 124 -11.65 5.64 20.82
N ALA A 125 -12.19 5.14 19.71
CA ALA A 125 -13.38 5.73 19.09
C ALA A 125 -14.59 5.65 20.04
N ALA A 126 -14.79 4.51 20.70
CA ALA A 126 -15.86 4.32 21.68
C ALA A 126 -15.69 5.22 22.93
N LEU A 127 -14.48 5.27 23.49
CA LEU A 127 -14.14 6.09 24.66
C LEU A 127 -14.30 7.58 24.36
N ARG A 128 -13.85 8.03 23.18
CA ARG A 128 -14.06 9.41 22.74
C ARG A 128 -15.55 9.75 22.68
N ARG A 129 -16.38 8.80 22.24
CA ARG A 129 -17.83 9.00 22.19
C ARG A 129 -18.46 9.01 23.58
N ALA A 130 -18.05 8.10 24.46
CA ALA A 130 -18.49 8.06 25.85
C ALA A 130 -18.13 9.34 26.60
N TRP A 131 -16.94 9.91 26.34
CA TRP A 131 -16.49 11.18 26.91
C TRP A 131 -17.39 12.36 26.53
N ILE A 132 -17.87 12.39 25.28
CA ILE A 132 -18.77 13.43 24.77
C ILE A 132 -20.22 13.20 25.27
N ARG A 133 -20.50 12.11 26.00
CA ARG A 133 -21.80 11.73 26.59
C ARG A 133 -22.95 11.70 25.59
N GLN A 134 -22.67 11.15 24.43
CA GLN A 134 -23.50 11.34 23.26
C GLN A 134 -23.72 9.96 22.60
N THR A 135 -24.96 9.48 22.50
CA THR A 135 -25.25 8.10 22.05
C THR A 135 -25.72 8.02 20.60
N HIS A 136 -26.24 9.12 20.05
CA HIS A 136 -26.72 9.17 18.67
C HIS A 136 -25.58 8.89 17.67
N GLU A 137 -25.83 8.03 16.68
CA GLU A 137 -24.88 7.65 15.61
C GLU A 137 -23.54 7.04 16.09
N ALA A 138 -23.44 6.61 17.36
CA ALA A 138 -22.19 6.09 17.92
C ALA A 138 -21.57 4.96 17.07
N ILE A 139 -22.41 4.05 16.57
CA ILE A 139 -21.99 2.95 15.70
C ILE A 139 -21.40 3.49 14.39
N THR A 140 -22.05 4.47 13.75
CA THR A 140 -21.60 5.07 12.49
C THR A 140 -20.24 5.75 12.62
N HIS A 141 -20.01 6.48 13.71
CA HIS A 141 -18.71 7.10 13.99
C HIS A 141 -17.60 6.07 14.20
N MET A 142 -17.87 5.02 15.00
CA MET A 142 -16.90 3.96 15.28
C MET A 142 -16.60 3.16 14.01
N ALA A 143 -17.63 2.72 13.28
CA ALA A 143 -17.51 2.00 12.03
C ALA A 143 -16.76 2.81 10.97
N GLY A 144 -17.09 4.10 10.83
CA GLY A 144 -16.38 5.01 9.93
C GLY A 144 -14.89 5.14 10.29
N THR A 145 -14.56 5.24 11.59
CA THR A 145 -13.18 5.35 12.06
C THR A 145 -12.37 4.10 11.73
N VAL A 146 -12.94 2.92 12.00
CA VAL A 146 -12.31 1.64 11.67
C VAL A 146 -12.18 1.48 10.15
N LEU A 147 -13.21 1.84 9.38
CA LEU A 147 -13.20 1.78 7.92
C LEU A 147 -12.12 2.69 7.33
N ALA A 148 -12.02 3.95 7.77
CA ALA A 148 -11.00 4.88 7.30
C ALA A 148 -9.58 4.36 7.62
N THR A 149 -9.41 3.79 8.81
CA THR A 149 -8.15 3.18 9.27
C THR A 149 -7.75 1.99 8.42
N LEU A 150 -8.67 1.04 8.22
CA LEU A 150 -8.41 -0.18 7.47
C LEU A 150 -8.29 0.07 5.97
N TYR A 151 -9.03 1.04 5.44
CA TYR A 151 -9.00 1.33 4.01
C TYR A 151 -7.63 1.87 3.59
N LEU A 152 -7.16 3.00 4.14
CA LEU A 152 -5.84 3.52 3.76
C LEU A 152 -4.70 2.83 4.51
N GLY A 153 -4.83 2.66 5.83
CA GLY A 153 -3.81 2.03 6.65
C GLY A 153 -3.62 0.55 6.32
N GLY A 154 -4.70 -0.19 6.07
CA GLY A 154 -4.62 -1.60 5.68
C GLY A 154 -4.08 -1.81 4.27
N LEU A 155 -4.45 -0.98 3.29
CA LEU A 155 -3.84 -1.04 1.95
C LEU A 155 -2.34 -0.71 2.00
N ALA A 156 -1.94 0.29 2.79
CA ALA A 156 -0.53 0.61 3.00
C ALA A 156 0.21 -0.49 3.79
N TRP A 157 -0.46 -1.15 4.73
CA TRP A 157 0.05 -2.32 5.44
C TRP A 157 0.41 -3.44 4.45
N PHE A 158 -0.45 -3.74 3.46
CA PHE A 158 -0.15 -4.75 2.45
C PHE A 158 1.07 -4.38 1.60
N LEU A 159 1.17 -3.10 1.19
CA LEU A 159 2.32 -2.61 0.43
C LEU A 159 3.63 -2.78 1.22
N MET A 160 3.64 -2.40 2.50
CA MET A 160 4.79 -2.57 3.38
C MET A 160 5.09 -4.05 3.66
N ALA A 161 4.07 -4.87 3.92
CA ALA A 161 4.22 -6.29 4.19
C ALA A 161 4.82 -7.03 2.99
N LEU A 162 4.43 -6.69 1.76
CA LEU A 162 5.01 -7.24 0.54
C LEU A 162 6.49 -6.84 0.40
N ARG A 163 6.82 -5.57 0.67
CA ARG A 163 8.21 -5.10 0.66
C ARG A 163 9.09 -5.85 1.66
N VAL A 164 8.59 -6.04 2.89
CA VAL A 164 9.30 -6.73 3.96
C VAL A 164 9.45 -8.23 3.68
N LYS A 165 8.38 -8.91 3.28
CA LYS A 165 8.36 -10.37 3.07
C LYS A 165 9.33 -10.82 1.98
N GLN A 166 9.44 -10.07 0.87
CA GLN A 166 10.30 -10.47 -0.25
C GLN A 166 11.79 -10.19 -0.01
N SER A 167 12.13 -9.30 0.93
CA SER A 167 13.52 -8.91 1.23
C SER A 167 14.41 -10.08 1.66
N TYR A 168 13.80 -11.18 2.08
CA TYR A 168 14.47 -12.40 2.55
C TYR A 168 14.73 -13.44 1.46
N ARG A 169 14.10 -13.32 0.29
CA ARG A 169 14.17 -14.33 -0.78
C ARG A 169 15.13 -13.96 -1.91
N ALA A 170 15.74 -12.78 -1.85
CA ALA A 170 16.48 -12.22 -2.96
C ALA A 170 17.97 -12.12 -2.61
N ASP A 171 18.75 -13.09 -3.08
CA ASP A 171 20.22 -13.07 -2.94
C ASP A 171 20.89 -12.00 -3.81
N ARG A 172 20.17 -11.47 -4.80
CA ARG A 172 20.64 -10.43 -5.72
C ARG A 172 19.71 -9.21 -5.71
N TYR A 173 20.27 -8.07 -6.14
CA TYR A 173 19.73 -6.71 -6.32
C TYR A 173 18.26 -6.54 -6.82
N SER A 174 17.54 -7.60 -7.17
CA SER A 174 16.36 -7.52 -8.04
C SER A 174 15.02 -7.90 -7.38
N GLY A 175 14.97 -8.41 -6.14
CA GLY A 175 13.73 -9.02 -5.65
C GLY A 175 12.71 -8.08 -5.00
N SER A 176 13.15 -7.29 -4.03
CA SER A 176 12.22 -6.74 -3.03
C SER A 176 11.75 -5.31 -3.34
N THR A 177 12.62 -4.44 -3.84
CA THR A 177 12.24 -3.11 -4.34
C THR A 177 11.56 -3.21 -5.70
N MET A 178 11.99 -4.15 -6.55
CA MET A 178 11.42 -4.38 -7.88
C MET A 178 9.95 -4.80 -7.84
N ILE A 179 9.49 -5.49 -6.79
CA ILE A 179 8.06 -5.80 -6.62
C ILE A 179 7.24 -4.52 -6.44
N ILE A 180 7.73 -3.55 -5.67
CA ILE A 180 7.02 -2.28 -5.49
C ILE A 180 6.97 -1.52 -6.81
N VAL A 181 8.08 -1.50 -7.55
CA VAL A 181 8.12 -0.94 -8.91
C VAL A 181 7.16 -1.69 -9.83
N MET A 182 7.13 -3.01 -9.80
CA MET A 182 6.22 -3.84 -10.59
C MET A 182 4.76 -3.52 -10.27
N ILE A 183 4.37 -3.45 -8.99
CA ILE A 183 3.01 -3.11 -8.59
C ILE A 183 2.62 -1.73 -9.14
N LEU A 184 3.52 -0.74 -8.99
CA LEU A 184 3.29 0.61 -9.50
C LEU A 184 3.15 0.62 -11.02
N LEU A 185 4.02 -0.07 -11.75
CA LEU A 185 3.96 -0.17 -13.21
C LEU A 185 2.69 -0.88 -13.65
N VAL A 186 2.38 -2.05 -13.10
CA VAL A 186 1.19 -2.83 -13.46
C VAL A 186 -0.07 -1.98 -13.25
N VAL A 187 -0.25 -1.35 -12.09
CA VAL A 187 -1.42 -0.50 -11.83
C VAL A 187 -1.47 0.68 -12.80
N LYS A 188 -0.36 1.39 -13.03
CA LYS A 188 -0.31 2.53 -13.96
C LYS A 188 -0.62 2.14 -15.39
N PHE A 189 -0.04 1.04 -15.87
CA PHE A 189 -0.26 0.56 -17.23
C PHE A 189 -1.64 -0.11 -17.41
N THR A 190 -2.26 -0.57 -16.32
CA THR A 190 -3.66 -1.01 -16.33
C THR A 190 -4.58 0.17 -16.62
N ASP A 191 -4.39 1.30 -15.92
CA ASP A 191 -5.17 2.52 -16.14
C ASP A 191 -4.96 3.09 -17.56
N VAL A 192 -3.71 3.11 -18.02
CA VAL A 192 -3.35 3.55 -19.38
C VAL A 192 -4.00 2.64 -20.43
N GLY A 193 -3.88 1.33 -20.29
CA GLY A 193 -4.47 0.35 -21.21
C GLY A 193 -6.00 0.42 -21.22
N ALA A 194 -6.62 0.58 -20.05
CA ALA A 194 -8.06 0.74 -19.93
C ALA A 194 -8.56 2.05 -20.54
N TYR A 195 -7.82 3.14 -20.38
CA TYR A 195 -8.16 4.44 -20.97
C TYR A 195 -8.08 4.39 -22.49
N PHE A 196 -6.96 3.93 -23.06
CA PHE A 196 -6.79 3.90 -24.52
C PHE A 196 -7.69 2.85 -25.18
N GLY A 197 -7.78 1.65 -24.59
CA GLY A 197 -8.67 0.59 -25.07
C GLY A 197 -10.14 0.99 -24.96
N GLY A 198 -10.55 1.59 -23.85
CA GLY A 198 -11.90 2.07 -23.66
C GLY A 198 -12.26 3.23 -24.59
N ARG A 199 -11.32 4.10 -24.93
CA ARG A 199 -11.53 5.19 -25.89
C ARG A 199 -11.58 4.72 -27.34
N ALA A 200 -10.76 3.73 -27.72
CA ALA A 200 -10.69 3.22 -29.08
C ALA A 200 -11.82 2.22 -29.41
N PHE A 201 -12.16 1.35 -28.46
CA PHE A 201 -13.05 0.20 -28.69
C PHE A 201 -14.28 0.18 -27.78
N GLY A 202 -14.45 1.17 -26.89
CA GLY A 202 -15.52 1.16 -25.89
C GLY A 202 -16.92 1.29 -26.48
N ARG A 203 -17.61 0.16 -26.64
CA ARG A 203 -19.00 0.09 -27.10
C ARG A 203 -19.93 -0.24 -25.94
N HIS A 204 -19.52 -1.13 -25.05
CA HIS A 204 -20.37 -1.61 -23.96
C HIS A 204 -19.97 -0.99 -22.62
N LYS A 205 -20.91 -0.26 -22.01
CA LYS A 205 -20.72 0.34 -20.67
C LYS A 205 -20.67 -0.75 -19.61
N LEU A 206 -19.71 -0.62 -18.67
CA LEU A 206 -19.52 -1.57 -17.59
C LEU A 206 -20.50 -1.31 -16.44
N ILE A 207 -20.49 -0.09 -15.89
CA ILE A 207 -21.34 0.31 -14.76
C ILE A 207 -21.88 1.73 -15.01
N PRO A 208 -22.93 1.89 -15.84
CA PRO A 208 -23.37 3.21 -16.28
C PRO A 208 -23.86 4.12 -15.14
N TRP A 209 -24.43 3.56 -14.06
CA TRP A 209 -24.95 4.33 -12.93
C TRP A 209 -23.85 4.83 -11.97
N LEU A 210 -22.68 4.19 -11.94
CA LEU A 210 -21.56 4.56 -11.06
C LEU A 210 -20.46 5.32 -11.82
N SER A 211 -20.16 4.89 -13.05
CA SER A 211 -19.13 5.49 -13.89
C SER A 211 -19.48 5.34 -15.37
N PRO A 212 -20.08 6.37 -15.99
CA PRO A 212 -20.54 6.30 -17.38
C PRO A 212 -19.38 6.20 -18.39
N ALA A 213 -18.14 6.45 -17.97
CA ALA A 213 -16.95 6.37 -18.82
C ALA A 213 -16.35 4.95 -18.89
N LYS A 214 -16.65 4.04 -17.94
CA LYS A 214 -16.05 2.70 -17.92
C LYS A 214 -16.72 1.77 -18.92
N THR A 215 -15.92 1.02 -19.67
CA THR A 215 -16.37 0.05 -20.69
C THR A 215 -15.78 -1.34 -20.46
N TRP A 216 -16.47 -2.38 -20.94
CA TRP A 216 -15.97 -3.76 -20.87
C TRP A 216 -14.72 -3.95 -21.73
N GLU A 217 -14.67 -3.31 -22.89
CA GLU A 217 -13.51 -3.37 -23.78
C GLU A 217 -12.30 -2.68 -23.14
N GLY A 218 -12.52 -1.56 -22.45
CA GLY A 218 -11.48 -0.92 -21.66
C GLY A 218 -10.95 -1.82 -20.54
N LEU A 219 -11.83 -2.51 -19.81
CA LEU A 219 -11.41 -3.47 -18.78
C LEU A 219 -10.51 -4.57 -19.35
N LEU A 220 -10.91 -5.16 -20.49
CA LEU A 220 -10.14 -6.22 -21.15
C LEU A 220 -8.77 -5.71 -21.63
N CYS A 221 -8.72 -4.54 -22.27
CA CYS A 221 -7.45 -3.93 -22.68
C CYS A 221 -6.54 -3.63 -21.48
N GLY A 222 -7.09 -3.12 -20.38
CA GLY A 222 -6.35 -2.88 -19.14
C GLY A 222 -5.80 -4.18 -18.54
N LEU A 223 -6.56 -5.27 -18.58
CA LEU A 223 -6.11 -6.58 -18.13
C LEU A 223 -4.96 -7.12 -18.98
N LEU A 224 -5.05 -6.98 -20.31
CA LEU A 224 -4.00 -7.42 -21.23
C LEU A 224 -2.70 -6.61 -21.05
N THR A 225 -2.80 -5.29 -20.87
CA THR A 225 -1.61 -4.46 -20.59
C THR A 225 -1.01 -4.79 -19.23
N ALA A 226 -1.82 -5.00 -18.20
CA ALA A 226 -1.38 -5.45 -16.88
C ALA A 226 -0.61 -6.78 -16.96
N ALA A 227 -1.17 -7.76 -17.67
CA ALA A 227 -0.55 -9.07 -17.87
C ALA A 227 0.79 -8.96 -18.62
N GLY A 228 0.84 -8.17 -19.70
CA GLY A 228 2.07 -7.95 -20.46
C GLY A 228 3.17 -7.29 -19.63
N VAL A 229 2.85 -6.20 -18.92
CA VAL A 229 3.81 -5.51 -18.05
C VAL A 229 4.25 -6.41 -16.89
N GLY A 230 3.32 -7.13 -16.29
CA GLY A 230 3.61 -8.10 -15.23
C GLY A 230 4.58 -9.19 -15.68
N ALA A 231 4.36 -9.78 -16.87
CA ALA A 231 5.24 -10.80 -17.44
C ALA A 231 6.66 -10.27 -17.70
N VAL A 232 6.75 -9.05 -18.25
CA VAL A 232 8.04 -8.38 -18.47
C VAL A 232 8.75 -8.13 -17.14
N CYS A 233 8.08 -7.55 -16.15
CA CYS A 233 8.69 -7.33 -14.83
C CYS A 233 9.10 -8.65 -14.15
N ALA A 234 8.29 -9.71 -14.28
CA ALA A 234 8.60 -11.02 -13.74
C ALA A 234 9.86 -11.62 -14.37
N SER A 235 10.15 -11.36 -15.65
CA SER A 235 11.41 -11.81 -16.27
C SER A 235 12.67 -11.17 -15.65
N PHE A 236 12.56 -9.97 -15.07
CA PHE A 236 13.66 -9.29 -14.38
C PHE A 236 13.78 -9.67 -12.90
N ILE A 237 12.68 -10.13 -12.29
CA ILE A 237 12.65 -10.65 -10.93
C ILE A 237 13.00 -12.14 -11.06
N ASN A 238 14.29 -12.47 -10.95
CA ASN A 238 14.83 -13.84 -11.00
C ASN A 238 13.77 -14.86 -10.58
N PRO A 239 13.29 -15.73 -11.49
CA PRO A 239 12.26 -16.67 -11.11
C PRO A 239 12.84 -17.49 -9.96
N PRO A 240 12.24 -17.48 -8.75
CA PRO A 240 12.32 -18.71 -7.98
C PRO A 240 11.86 -19.79 -8.96
N SER A 241 12.59 -20.91 -9.07
CA SER A 241 12.02 -22.09 -9.70
C SER A 241 10.59 -22.19 -9.20
N PHE A 242 9.62 -21.91 -10.07
CA PHE A 242 8.20 -21.92 -9.73
C PHE A 242 7.83 -23.40 -9.59
N HIS A 243 8.44 -24.10 -8.63
CA HIS A 243 7.83 -25.24 -7.99
C HIS A 243 6.67 -24.67 -7.19
N LEU A 244 5.55 -24.54 -7.89
CA LEU A 244 4.28 -24.32 -7.24
C LEU A 244 3.92 -25.64 -6.57
N ASP A 245 4.40 -25.90 -5.35
CA ASP A 245 4.07 -27.13 -4.61
C ASP A 245 2.54 -27.32 -4.43
N TRP A 246 1.77 -26.24 -4.61
CA TRP A 246 0.31 -26.21 -4.57
C TRP A 246 -0.39 -26.20 -5.95
N TRP A 247 0.33 -25.98 -7.05
CA TRP A 247 -0.23 -25.98 -8.42
C TRP A 247 0.22 -27.26 -9.12
N LYS A 248 -0.69 -28.23 -9.22
CA LYS A 248 -0.51 -29.48 -9.97
C LYS A 248 -0.93 -29.27 -11.43
N GLY A 249 -0.18 -28.45 -12.16
CA GLY A 249 -0.29 -28.30 -13.60
C GLY A 249 0.98 -28.76 -14.28
#